data_AF-A0A355U2K3-F1
#
_entry.id   AF-A0A355U2K3-F1
#
_cell.length_a   1.000
_cell.length_b   1.000
_cell.length_c   1.000
_cell.angle_alpha   90.00
_cell.angle_beta   90.00
_cell.angle_gamma   90.00
#
_symmetry.space_group_name_H-M   'P 1'
#
loop_
_entity.id
_entity.type
_entity.pdbx_description
1 polymer ?
#
loop_
_entity_poly.entity_id
_entity_poly.type
_entity_poly.pdbx_seq_one_letter_code
_entity_poly.pdbx_strand_id
1 'polypeptide(L)'
;MQSYSLFLYVSSTCAKCMMIEPLLKDYLKMRPDISYFEINVDKKEGFQLALKNNVFSLPTLLILLDGKETKRFTSNFALEDIKEYLD
;
A
#
# COMPACT_ATOMS: atom_id res chain seq x y z
N MET A 1 -3.25 21.35 -4.52
CA MET A 1 -4.03 20.10 -4.40
C MET A 1 -3.02 19.06 -4.00
N GLN A 2 -3.10 18.55 -2.78
CA GLN A 2 -2.20 17.52 -2.28
C GLN A 2 -2.69 16.18 -2.83
N SER A 3 -1.84 15.46 -3.57
CA SER A 3 -2.21 14.19 -4.20
C SER A 3 -1.58 13.03 -3.45
N TYR A 4 -2.41 12.22 -2.78
CA TYR A 4 -1.94 11.01 -2.11
C TYR A 4 -1.83 9.85 -3.11
N SER A 5 -0.70 9.14 -3.07
CA SER A 5 -0.48 7.90 -3.80
C SER A 5 -0.12 6.78 -2.84
N LEU A 6 -0.92 5.72 -2.86
CA LEU A 6 -0.75 4.53 -2.04
C LEU A 6 -0.22 3.39 -2.90
N PHE A 7 0.84 2.76 -2.43
CA PHE A 7 1.43 1.57 -3.05
C PHE A 7 1.43 0.43 -2.05
N LEU A 8 0.56 -0.56 -2.27
CA LEU A 8 0.47 -1.76 -1.43
C LEU A 8 1.25 -2.90 -2.09
N TYR A 9 2.30 -3.36 -1.43
CA TYR A 9 3.11 -4.50 -1.86
C TYR A 9 2.57 -5.79 -1.22
N VAL A 10 2.26 -6.76 -2.07
CA VAL A 10 1.56 -7.99 -1.72
C VAL A 10 2.18 -9.20 -2.43
N SER A 11 1.94 -10.39 -1.89
CA SER A 11 2.26 -11.67 -2.52
C SER A 11 1.05 -12.59 -2.41
N SER A 12 0.87 -13.46 -3.39
CA SER A 12 -0.21 -14.45 -3.44
C SER A 12 -0.11 -15.49 -2.33
N THR A 13 1.06 -15.63 -1.68
CA THR A 13 1.32 -16.57 -0.59
C THR A 13 1.09 -15.98 0.81
N CYS A 14 0.68 -14.71 0.90
CA CYS A 14 0.56 -13.96 2.14
C CYS A 14 -0.89 -13.91 2.63
N ALA A 15 -1.22 -14.72 3.64
CA ALA A 15 -2.57 -14.78 4.21
C ALA A 15 -3.07 -13.42 4.75
N LYS A 16 -2.16 -12.59 5.28
CA LYS A 16 -2.51 -11.26 5.78
C LYS A 16 -2.82 -10.26 4.67
N CYS A 17 -2.18 -10.43 3.51
CA CYS A 17 -2.40 -9.58 2.34
C CYS A 17 -3.85 -9.71 1.87
N MET A 18 -4.35 -10.96 1.80
CA MET A 18 -5.73 -11.27 1.40
C MET A 18 -6.80 -10.60 2.28
N MET A 19 -6.47 -10.26 3.53
CA MET A 19 -7.39 -9.55 4.43
C MET A 19 -7.37 -8.04 4.21
N ILE A 20 -6.19 -7.42 4.10
CA ILE A 20 -6.07 -5.96 4.02
C ILE A 20 -6.39 -5.42 2.62
N GLU A 21 -6.11 -6.16 1.56
CA GLU A 21 -6.38 -5.78 0.16
C GLU A 21 -7.83 -5.38 -0.10
N PRO A 22 -8.85 -6.23 0.17
CA PRO A 22 -10.25 -5.89 -0.08
C PRO A 22 -10.73 -4.73 0.78
N LEU A 23 -10.31 -4.69 2.05
CA LEU A 23 -10.65 -3.64 3.01
C LEU A 23 -10.16 -2.26 2.56
N LEU A 24 -8.89 -2.19 2.13
CA LEU A 24 -8.29 -0.95 1.65
C LEU A 24 -8.92 -0.52 0.32
N LYS A 25 -9.17 -1.46 -0.59
CA LYS A 25 -9.84 -1.20 -1.86
C LYS A 25 -11.24 -0.62 -1.67
N ASP A 26 -12.03 -1.17 -0.74
CA ASP A 26 -13.37 -0.68 -0.46
C ASP A 26 -13.37 0.71 0.18
N TYR A 27 -12.40 0.99 1.07
CA TYR A 27 -12.21 2.34 1.62
C TYR A 27 -11.89 3.37 0.51
N LEU A 28 -10.97 3.02 -0.39
CA LEU A 28 -10.49 3.92 -1.44
C LEU A 28 -11.50 4.16 -2.56
N LYS A 29 -12.50 3.29 -2.74
CA LYS A 29 -13.63 3.57 -3.65
C LYS A 29 -14.36 4.87 -3.30
N MET A 30 -14.35 5.27 -2.03
CA MET A 30 -14.97 6.52 -1.56
C MET A 30 -14.02 7.72 -1.59
N ARG A 31 -12.74 7.51 -1.96
CA ARG A 31 -11.67 8.52 -1.96
C ARG A 31 -11.00 8.61 -3.33
N PRO A 32 -11.71 9.13 -4.35
CA PRO A 32 -11.17 9.27 -5.71
C PRO A 32 -10.02 10.28 -5.80
N ASP A 33 -9.80 11.08 -4.74
CA ASP A 33 -8.65 11.96 -4.54
C ASP A 33 -7.34 11.19 -4.32
N ILE A 34 -7.41 9.89 -3.97
CA ILE A 34 -6.26 9.06 -3.65
C ILE A 34 -6.00 8.07 -4.78
N SER A 35 -4.78 8.09 -5.32
CA SER A 35 -4.32 7.08 -6.28
C SER A 35 -3.87 5.83 -5.53
N TYR A 36 -4.31 4.65 -5.97
CA TYR A 36 -3.99 3.38 -5.34
C TYR A 36 -3.44 2.36 -6.33
N PHE A 37 -2.32 1.75 -5.96
CA PHE A 37 -1.61 0.77 -6.75
C PHE A 37 -1.29 -0.46 -5.90
N GLU A 38 -1.77 -1.61 -6.35
CA GLU A 38 -1.42 -2.91 -5.80
C GLU A 38 -0.25 -3.50 -6.60
N ILE A 39 0.81 -3.88 -5.90
CA ILE A 39 2.05 -4.38 -6.48
C ILE A 39 2.25 -5.81 -6.02
N ASN A 40 1.98 -6.75 -6.92
CA ASN A 40 2.28 -8.15 -6.69
C ASN A 40 3.78 -8.41 -6.88
N VAL A 41 4.47 -8.74 -5.79
CA VAL A 41 5.92 -8.99 -5.78
C VAL A 41 6.30 -10.41 -6.23
N ASP A 42 5.32 -11.28 -6.50
CA ASP A 42 5.59 -12.57 -7.16
C ASP A 42 5.97 -12.35 -8.63
N LYS A 43 5.59 -11.20 -9.21
CA LYS A 43 6.01 -10.79 -10.56
C LYS A 43 7.37 -10.11 -10.51
N LYS A 44 8.20 -10.33 -11.52
CA LYS A 44 9.56 -9.79 -11.60
C LYS A 44 9.58 -8.26 -11.49
N GLU A 45 8.67 -7.57 -12.16
CA GLU A 45 8.57 -6.11 -12.15
C GLU A 45 8.19 -5.59 -10.75
N GLY A 46 7.23 -6.25 -10.09
CA GLY A 46 6.79 -5.91 -8.74
C GLY A 46 7.90 -6.15 -7.70
N PHE A 47 8.61 -7.27 -7.82
CA PHE A 47 9.78 -7.57 -6.99
C PHE A 47 10.89 -6.51 -7.15
N GLN A 48 11.21 -6.12 -8.38
CA GLN A 48 12.21 -5.09 -8.64
C GLN A 48 11.78 -3.73 -8.08
N LEU A 49 10.49 -3.39 -8.17
CA LEU A 49 9.95 -2.17 -7.58
C LEU A 49 10.00 -2.20 -6.04
N ALA A 50 9.70 -3.35 -5.43
CA ALA A 50 9.82 -3.54 -3.98
C ALA A 50 11.26 -3.32 -3.52
N LEU A 51 12.25 -3.90 -4.22
CA LEU A 51 13.67 -3.68 -3.94
C LEU A 51 14.08 -2.21 -4.05
N LYS A 52 13.68 -1.53 -5.14
CA LYS A 52 13.96 -0.10 -5.34
C LYS A 52 13.42 0.78 -4.21
N ASN A 53 12.28 0.42 -3.65
CA ASN A 53 11.63 1.14 -2.56
C ASN A 53 12.00 0.58 -1.17
N ASN A 54 13.01 -0.29 -1.07
CA ASN A 54 13.46 -0.92 0.17
C ASN A 54 12.34 -1.64 0.93
N VAL A 55 11.47 -2.35 0.21
CA VAL A 55 10.38 -3.15 0.76
C VAL A 55 10.86 -4.59 0.90
N PHE A 56 11.07 -5.03 2.14
CA PHE A 56 11.58 -6.37 2.46
C PHE A 56 10.58 -7.24 3.25
N SER A 57 9.38 -6.72 3.51
CA SER A 57 8.36 -7.40 4.29
C SER A 57 7.00 -7.21 3.64
N LEU A 58 6.12 -8.20 3.77
CA LEU A 58 4.78 -8.16 3.20
C LEU A 58 3.73 -8.42 4.32
N PRO A 59 2.55 -7.79 4.26
CA PRO A 59 2.23 -6.66 3.39
C PRO A 59 3.02 -5.40 3.79
N THR A 60 3.30 -4.52 2.83
CA THR A 60 3.83 -3.17 3.09
C THR A 60 3.04 -2.15 2.30
N LEU A 61 2.56 -1.10 2.97
CA LEU A 61 1.90 0.05 2.35
C LEU A 61 2.81 1.27 2.41
N LEU A 62 3.12 1.85 1.25
CA LEU A 62 3.78 3.15 1.15
C LEU A 62 2.75 4.23 0.81
N ILE A 63 2.81 5.34 1.53
CA ILE A 63 1.98 6.52 1.31
C ILE A 63 2.90 7.65 0.87
N LEU A 64 2.64 8.15 -0.33
CA LEU A 64 3.35 9.27 -0.92
C LEU A 64 2.41 10.46 -0.99
N LEU A 65 2.91 11.63 -0.59
CA LEU A 65 2.28 12.92 -0.78
C LEU A 65 3.10 13.70 -1.80
N ASP A 66 2.48 14.08 -2.92
CA ASP A 66 3.15 14.82 -4.01
C ASP A 66 4.47 14.16 -4.46
N GLY A 67 4.48 12.82 -4.49
CA GLY A 67 5.61 12.00 -4.93
C GLY A 67 6.69 11.74 -3.85
N LYS A 68 6.55 12.28 -2.64
CA LYS A 68 7.46 12.03 -1.52
C LYS A 68 6.86 11.05 -0.54
N GLU A 69 7.60 10.01 -0.14
CA GLU A 69 7.18 9.08 0.91
C GLU A 69 7.00 9.85 2.23
N THR A 70 5.79 9.82 2.78
CA THR A 70 5.46 10.47 4.06
C THR A 70 5.17 9.47 5.17
N LYS A 71 4.69 8.28 4.81
CA LYS A 71 4.40 7.20 5.76
C LYS A 71 4.59 5.84 5.11
N ARG A 72 4.99 4.89 5.92
CA ARG A 72 5.12 3.47 5.57
C ARG A 72 4.55 2.63 6.69
N PHE A 73 3.73 1.65 6.33
CA PHE A 73 3.24 0.61 7.24
C PHE A 73 3.78 -0.74 6.78
N THR A 74 4.38 -1.51 7.69
CA THR A 74 5.01 -2.80 7.39
C THR A 74 4.49 -3.88 8.33
N SER A 75 4.18 -5.06 7.79
CA SER A 75 3.89 -6.32 8.51
C SER A 75 2.66 -6.32 9.44
N ASN A 76 2.50 -5.34 10.33
CA ASN A 76 1.44 -5.29 11.33
C ASN A 76 0.77 -3.91 11.43
N PHE A 77 -0.19 -3.70 10.53
CA PHE A 77 -1.10 -2.56 10.53
C PHE A 77 -2.51 -3.02 10.19
N ALA A 78 -3.50 -2.27 10.66
CA ALA A 78 -4.92 -2.46 10.37
C ALA A 78 -5.43 -1.36 9.42
N LEU A 79 -6.68 -1.48 8.97
CA LEU A 79 -7.29 -0.46 8.10
C LEU A 79 -7.45 0.87 8.86
N GLU A 80 -7.70 0.79 10.16
CA GLU A 80 -7.92 1.92 11.05
C GLU A 80 -6.69 2.83 11.11
N ASP A 81 -5.48 2.25 11.22
CA ASP A 81 -4.21 3.00 11.22
C ASP A 81 -4.01 3.81 9.93
N ILE A 82 -4.47 3.26 8.80
CA ILE A 82 -4.36 3.90 7.49
C ILE A 82 -5.38 5.04 7.38
N LYS A 83 -6.61 4.84 7.88
CA LYS A 83 -7.64 5.87 7.90
C LYS A 83 -7.23 7.05 8.76
N GLU A 84 -6.75 6.80 9.97
CA GLU A 84 -6.28 7.85 10.89
C GLU A 84 -5.16 8.71 10.29
N TYR A 85 -4.35 8.16 9.37
CA TYR A 85 -3.32 8.93 8.68
C TYR A 85 -3.83 9.73 7.46
N LEU A 86 -4.90 9.27 6.81
CA LEU A 86 -5.42 9.84 5.56
C LEU A 86 -6.60 10.80 5.76
N ASP A 87 -7.22 10.77 6.94
CA ASP A 87 -8.24 11.72 7.39
C ASP A 87 -7.61 12.93 8.09
#